data_AF-A0A353VC26-F1
#
_entry.id   AF-A0A353VC26-F1
#
_cell.length_a   1.000
_cell.length_b   1.000
_cell.length_c   1.000
_cell.angle_alpha   90.00
_cell.angle_beta   90.00
_cell.angle_gamma   90.00
#
_symmetry.space_group_name_H-M   'P 1'
#
loop_
_entity.id
_entity.type
_entity.pdbx_description
1 polymer ?
#
loop_
_entity_poly.entity_id
_entity_poly.type
_entity_poly.pdbx_seq_one_letter_code
_entity_poly.pdbx_strand_id
1 'polypeptide(L)'
;EKKGQPTTFYATLAREPVRLNCELRHVDVVLSPDPNVTRHSDPLAGLADGGVFVIQSDREPQELWAGFPTRVQQGIKERKIRVFALDAFKIATEEATGAELRYRMQGAAFMGAFFRVSPLLAGRGVDEARLFEGIRSQMVKKFGRLGEQVVEENLRVIRRGYDEVRPLDFSALPVQTAELGRVPQRPARLEGERAQAGMVNPGRFWEQVGFLYATGQDGIADPFAATSALPAGTSTLRDMTDVRMEVPEFVPANCTGCGQCWTQCPDTAIPGVVNSVDEVLQAALGGAPGDGARDRLRQLVKHLANESRRILRDTPFTTFGDVAGAAYAAVTDKLGLEPERRAALDAEWAPVRAALAEFPLAKTAPFFDVPESRAKGAGGLLSITINPETCKGCNICVKVCPDDALRTVKQDVPTVERLRRNWRLWQHLPETDDRYINIASLEEGIGTLPSLLLKKTNYTAMLGGDGACMG
;
A
#
# COMPACT_ATOMS: atom_id res chain seq x y z
N GLU A 1 11.52 13.84 -5.07
CA GLU A 1 10.37 13.09 -5.64
C GLU A 1 9.34 14.09 -6.13
N LYS A 2 8.47 13.71 -7.08
CA LYS A 2 7.58 14.68 -7.75
C LYS A 2 6.12 14.69 -7.24
N LYS A 3 5.64 13.63 -6.57
CA LYS A 3 4.27 13.56 -6.01
C LYS A 3 4.18 12.49 -4.90
N GLY A 4 3.48 12.79 -3.81
CA GLY A 4 3.14 11.81 -2.75
C GLY A 4 4.13 11.70 -1.59
N GLN A 5 5.31 12.35 -1.67
CA GLN A 5 6.25 12.35 -0.55
C GLN A 5 5.78 13.34 0.55
N PRO A 6 5.80 12.93 1.83
CA PRO A 6 5.49 13.84 2.94
C PRO A 6 6.40 15.06 2.87
N THR A 7 5.81 16.25 2.82
CA THR A 7 6.58 17.49 2.84
C THR A 7 6.28 18.22 4.15
N THR A 8 7.33 18.48 4.93
CA THR A 8 7.22 19.23 6.17
C THR A 8 7.53 20.69 5.90
N PHE A 9 6.60 21.57 6.24
CA PHE A 9 6.79 23.02 6.19
C PHE A 9 6.88 23.58 7.59
N TYR A 10 7.84 24.48 7.79
CA TYR A 10 8.04 25.17 9.05
C TYR A 10 7.74 26.65 8.87
N ALA A 11 6.97 27.21 9.80
CA ALA A 11 6.68 28.63 9.83
C ALA A 11 6.88 29.17 11.25
N THR A 12 7.65 30.25 11.37
CA THR A 12 7.84 30.96 12.64
C THR A 12 7.09 32.28 12.58
N LEU A 13 6.21 32.51 13.55
CA LEU A 13 5.55 33.79 13.75
C LEU A 13 6.05 34.40 15.06
N ALA A 14 6.88 35.43 14.97
CA ALA A 14 7.46 36.12 16.12
C ALA A 14 7.07 37.61 16.13
N ARG A 15 7.08 38.22 17.32
CA ARG A 15 6.92 39.69 17.47
C ARG A 15 8.19 40.44 17.09
N GLU A 16 9.33 39.84 17.38
CA GLU A 16 10.64 40.39 17.09
C GLU A 16 11.19 39.80 15.78
N PRO A 17 12.16 40.48 15.14
CA PRO A 17 12.84 39.94 13.98
C PRO A 17 13.40 38.54 14.27
N VAL A 18 13.03 37.56 13.44
CA VAL A 18 13.55 36.20 13.52
C VAL A 18 15.03 36.23 13.13
N ARG A 19 15.92 36.01 14.10
CA ARG A 19 17.38 36.05 13.88
C ARG A 19 17.98 34.69 13.52
N LEU A 20 17.24 33.61 13.75
CA LEU A 20 17.68 32.25 13.48
C LEU A 20 17.21 31.81 12.10
N ASN A 21 18.15 31.32 11.28
CA ASN A 21 17.86 30.65 10.03
C ASN A 21 18.35 29.20 10.13
N CYS A 22 17.59 28.37 10.82
CA CYS A 22 17.88 26.95 11.00
C CYS A 22 16.57 26.15 11.01
N GLU A 23 16.68 24.82 10.88
CA GLU A 23 15.53 23.93 11.03
C GLU A 23 14.91 24.07 12.43
N LEU A 24 13.57 24.14 12.49
CA LEU A 24 12.86 24.24 13.76
C LEU A 24 12.80 22.87 14.42
N ARG A 25 13.51 22.72 15.55
CA ARG A 25 13.41 21.53 16.40
C ARG A 25 12.23 21.57 17.37
N HIS A 26 11.66 22.75 17.58
CA HIS A 26 10.56 22.97 18.52
C HIS A 26 9.43 23.74 17.83
N VAL A 27 8.21 23.22 17.96
CA VAL A 27 7.00 23.80 17.35
C VAL A 27 5.84 23.80 18.34
N ASP A 28 4.96 24.79 18.28
CA ASP A 28 3.79 24.89 19.17
C ASP A 28 2.54 24.21 18.60
N VAL A 29 2.44 24.15 17.27
CA VAL A 29 1.29 23.66 16.53
C VAL A 29 1.77 22.86 15.32
N VAL A 30 1.22 21.65 15.16
CA VAL A 30 1.40 20.79 13.98
C VAL A 30 0.06 20.60 13.30
N LEU A 31 0.04 20.78 11.98
CA LEU A 31 -1.12 20.56 11.13
C LEU A 31 -0.80 19.42 10.16
N SER A 32 -1.65 18.39 10.12
CA SER A 32 -1.52 17.30 9.17
C SER A 32 -2.77 17.17 8.31
N PRO A 33 -2.73 17.66 7.06
CA PRO A 33 -3.73 17.37 6.04
C PRO A 33 -3.76 15.89 5.61
N ASP A 34 -2.70 15.14 5.93
CA ASP A 34 -2.63 13.71 5.67
C ASP A 34 -3.23 12.91 6.84
N PRO A 35 -4.30 12.12 6.62
CA PRO A 35 -4.90 11.28 7.65
C PRO A 35 -3.99 10.12 8.11
N ASN A 36 -2.97 9.76 7.31
CA ASN A 36 -2.07 8.63 7.57
C ASN A 36 -0.69 9.05 8.08
N VAL A 37 -0.49 10.32 8.45
CA VAL A 37 0.81 10.90 8.82
C VAL A 37 1.59 10.11 9.87
N THR A 38 0.89 9.45 10.81
CA THR A 38 1.50 8.67 11.89
C THR A 38 2.09 7.34 11.43
N ARG A 39 1.76 6.88 10.22
CA ARG A 39 2.28 5.64 9.63
C ARG A 39 3.68 5.80 9.08
N HIS A 40 3.95 6.94 8.43
CA HIS A 40 5.21 7.17 7.70
C HIS A 40 6.09 8.25 8.33
N SER A 41 5.59 9.01 9.31
CA SER A 41 6.35 10.08 9.96
C SER A 41 6.01 10.23 11.44
N ASP A 42 6.80 11.04 12.17
CA ASP A 42 6.50 11.42 13.54
C ASP A 42 5.96 12.86 13.62
N PRO A 43 4.62 13.06 13.58
CA PRO A 43 4.05 14.40 13.66
C PRO A 43 4.24 15.05 15.04
N LEU A 44 4.66 14.31 16.06
CA LEU A 44 4.87 14.84 17.41
C LEU A 44 6.34 15.24 17.66
N ALA A 45 7.24 14.94 16.73
CA ALA A 45 8.64 15.30 16.82
C ALA A 45 8.78 16.83 16.94
N GLY A 46 9.36 17.29 18.05
CA GLY A 46 9.55 18.71 18.32
C GLY A 46 8.31 19.47 18.80
N LEU A 47 7.11 18.89 18.78
CA LEU A 47 5.89 19.57 19.25
C LEU A 47 5.95 19.80 20.76
N ALA A 48 5.88 21.03 21.26
CA ALA A 48 6.00 21.32 22.70
C ALA A 48 4.96 20.58 23.56
N ASP A 49 5.28 20.37 24.84
CA ASP A 49 4.32 19.80 25.81
C ASP A 49 3.11 20.73 25.96
N GLY A 50 1.89 20.17 25.95
CA GLY A 50 0.65 20.95 25.85
C GLY A 50 0.37 21.57 24.47
N GLY A 51 1.24 21.30 23.49
CA GLY A 51 1.15 21.76 22.11
C GLY A 51 -0.08 21.20 21.39
N VAL A 52 -0.32 21.70 20.18
CA VAL A 52 -1.51 21.38 19.40
C VAL A 52 -1.18 20.50 18.20
N PHE A 53 -1.94 19.42 18.02
CA PHE A 53 -1.89 18.61 16.81
C PHE A 53 -3.28 18.59 16.15
N VAL A 54 -3.38 19.08 14.91
CA VAL A 54 -4.60 19.04 14.10
C VAL A 54 -4.41 18.02 12.98
N ILE A 55 -5.30 17.03 12.87
CA ILE A 55 -5.22 15.97 11.86
C ILE A 55 -6.47 15.92 10.98
N GLN A 56 -6.29 15.60 9.70
CA GLN A 56 -7.38 15.32 8.78
C GLN A 56 -8.06 14.01 9.20
N SER A 57 -9.34 14.06 9.58
CA SER A 57 -10.09 12.85 9.95
C SER A 57 -11.59 13.08 9.96
N ASP A 58 -12.32 12.15 9.34
CA ASP A 58 -13.76 11.95 9.45
C ASP A 58 -14.14 10.94 10.55
N ARG A 59 -13.17 10.18 11.07
CA ARG A 59 -13.35 9.10 12.05
C ARG A 59 -13.64 9.57 13.46
N GLU A 60 -14.36 8.73 14.20
CA GLU A 60 -14.62 8.92 15.63
C GLU A 60 -13.36 8.75 16.50
N PRO A 61 -13.30 9.38 17.69
CA PRO A 61 -12.09 9.40 18.51
C PRO A 61 -11.50 8.01 18.80
N GLN A 62 -12.36 7.01 19.07
CA GLN A 62 -11.94 5.65 19.38
C GLN A 62 -11.28 4.98 18.17
N GLU A 63 -11.84 5.16 16.98
CA GLU A 63 -11.32 4.59 15.75
C GLU A 63 -10.00 5.25 15.34
N LEU A 64 -9.92 6.59 15.46
CA LEU A 64 -8.70 7.33 15.19
C LEU A 64 -7.58 6.95 16.16
N TRP A 65 -7.89 6.84 17.46
CA TRP A 65 -6.94 6.41 18.48
C TRP A 65 -6.44 4.99 18.23
N ALA A 66 -7.33 4.07 17.87
CA ALA A 66 -6.98 2.70 17.52
C ALA A 66 -5.98 2.64 16.34
N GLY A 67 -6.08 3.59 15.41
CA GLY A 67 -5.17 3.70 14.27
C GLY A 67 -3.80 4.34 14.56
N PHE A 68 -3.60 4.95 15.73
CA PHE A 68 -2.31 5.54 16.09
C PHE A 68 -1.33 4.49 16.63
N PRO A 69 -0.05 4.52 16.22
CA PRO A 69 0.98 3.67 16.83
C PRO A 69 1.13 3.93 18.34
N THR A 70 1.53 2.91 19.11
CA THR A 70 1.74 3.02 20.56
C THR A 70 2.64 4.20 20.94
N ARG A 71 3.73 4.45 20.19
CA ARG A 71 4.63 5.59 20.43
C ARG A 71 3.91 6.95 20.38
N VAL A 72 2.97 7.10 19.44
CA VAL A 72 2.21 8.35 19.23
C VAL A 72 1.18 8.49 20.34
N GLN A 73 0.50 7.41 20.72
CA GLN A 73 -0.44 7.39 21.85
C GLN A 73 0.23 7.77 23.17
N GLN A 74 1.40 7.19 23.46
CA GLN A 74 2.21 7.53 24.62
C GLN A 74 2.62 9.00 24.60
N GLY A 75 3.19 9.45 23.47
CA GLY A 75 3.60 10.84 23.28
C GLY A 75 2.46 11.84 23.49
N ILE A 76 1.25 11.54 23.01
CA ILE A 76 0.06 12.39 23.22
C ILE A 76 -0.26 12.50 24.72
N LYS A 77 -0.27 11.39 25.46
CA LYS A 77 -0.65 11.39 26.88
C LYS A 77 0.42 12.00 27.78
N GLU A 78 1.66 11.53 27.66
CA GLU A 78 2.77 11.95 28.52
C GLU A 78 3.02 13.46 28.41
N ARG A 79 2.95 13.97 27.19
CA ARG A 79 3.23 15.38 26.87
C ARG A 79 1.97 16.24 26.84
N LYS A 80 0.82 15.66 27.18
CA LYS A 80 -0.49 16.32 27.24
C LYS A 80 -0.84 17.09 25.95
N ILE A 81 -0.56 16.48 24.81
CA ILE A 81 -0.80 17.08 23.49
C ILE A 81 -2.31 17.25 23.29
N ARG A 82 -2.72 18.44 22.84
CA ARG A 82 -4.12 18.74 22.51
C ARG A 82 -4.37 18.36 21.05
N VAL A 83 -5.14 17.29 20.84
CA VAL A 83 -5.42 16.78 19.50
C VAL A 83 -6.78 17.27 19.02
N PHE A 84 -6.84 17.68 17.76
CA PHE A 84 -8.06 18.13 17.08
C PHE A 84 -8.20 17.40 15.74
N ALA A 85 -9.43 17.12 15.33
CA ALA A 85 -9.75 16.62 14.00
C ALA A 85 -10.48 17.67 13.19
N LEU A 86 -10.21 17.68 11.88
CA LEU A 86 -10.97 18.41 10.89
C LEU A 86 -11.21 17.49 9.69
N ASP A 87 -12.43 17.50 9.12
CA ASP A 87 -12.68 16.86 7.84
C ASP A 87 -12.59 17.90 6.71
N ALA A 88 -11.36 18.32 6.42
CA ALA A 88 -11.06 19.26 5.35
C ALA A 88 -11.38 18.70 3.96
N PHE A 89 -11.35 17.37 3.78
CA PHE A 89 -11.75 16.75 2.51
C PHE A 89 -13.24 16.97 2.23
N LYS A 90 -14.11 16.76 3.22
CA LYS A 90 -15.54 17.07 3.10
C LYS A 90 -15.78 18.55 2.83
N ILE A 91 -15.18 19.44 3.64
CA ILE A 91 -15.30 20.89 3.44
C ILE A 91 -14.87 21.29 2.03
N ALA A 92 -13.70 20.82 1.58
CA ALA A 92 -13.20 21.12 0.25
C ALA A 92 -14.07 20.53 -0.86
N THR A 93 -14.66 19.35 -0.66
CA THR A 93 -15.51 18.71 -1.69
C THR A 93 -16.86 19.39 -1.82
N GLU A 94 -17.44 19.87 -0.73
CA GLU A 94 -18.71 20.59 -0.71
C GLU A 94 -18.58 22.01 -1.26
N GLU A 95 -17.42 22.68 -1.09
CA GLU A 95 -17.22 24.07 -1.51
C GLU A 95 -16.48 24.21 -2.86
N ALA A 96 -15.66 23.23 -3.28
CA ALA A 96 -14.89 23.36 -4.52
C ALA A 96 -15.71 23.05 -5.77
N THR A 97 -15.66 23.97 -6.73
CA THR A 97 -16.25 23.82 -8.07
C THR A 97 -15.47 22.87 -8.99
N GLY A 98 -14.31 22.35 -8.59
CA GLY A 98 -13.47 21.47 -9.42
C GLY A 98 -12.45 20.61 -8.64
N ALA A 99 -12.02 19.51 -9.26
CA ALA A 99 -11.19 18.49 -8.62
C ALA A 99 -9.80 18.98 -8.18
N GLU A 100 -9.15 19.83 -8.97
CA GLU A 100 -7.84 20.39 -8.65
C GLU A 100 -7.89 21.43 -7.52
N LEU A 101 -9.03 22.12 -7.37
CA LEU A 101 -9.26 23.10 -6.33
C LEU A 101 -9.45 22.45 -4.96
N ARG A 102 -9.94 21.21 -4.90
CA ARG A 102 -10.16 20.48 -3.64
C ARG A 102 -8.91 20.42 -2.77
N TYR A 103 -7.75 20.08 -3.35
CA TYR A 103 -6.49 20.02 -2.59
C TYR A 103 -6.05 21.39 -2.06
N ARG A 104 -6.27 22.47 -2.84
CA ARG A 104 -5.94 23.83 -2.39
C ARG A 104 -6.88 24.28 -1.26
N MET A 105 -8.16 23.94 -1.37
CA MET A 105 -9.18 24.29 -0.38
C MET A 105 -8.98 23.54 0.94
N GLN A 106 -8.44 22.31 0.94
CA GLN A 106 -8.05 21.64 2.18
C GLN A 106 -7.06 22.48 3.00
N GLY A 107 -6.03 23.04 2.35
CA GLY A 107 -5.06 23.92 3.02
C GLY A 107 -5.72 25.17 3.63
N ALA A 108 -6.72 25.73 2.96
CA ALA A 108 -7.49 26.87 3.48
C ALA A 108 -8.33 26.50 4.71
N ALA A 109 -8.94 25.30 4.73
CA ALA A 109 -9.68 24.82 5.90
C ALA A 109 -8.74 24.62 7.11
N PHE A 110 -7.56 24.02 6.91
CA PHE A 110 -6.54 23.88 7.96
C PHE A 110 -6.02 25.21 8.50
N MET A 111 -5.97 26.26 7.67
CA MET A 111 -5.63 27.60 8.14
C MET A 111 -6.69 28.17 9.10
N GLY A 112 -7.98 27.92 8.83
CA GLY A 112 -9.05 28.23 9.77
C GLY A 112 -8.89 27.50 11.10
N ALA A 113 -8.63 26.19 11.02
CA ALA A 113 -8.36 25.35 12.18
C ALA A 113 -7.20 25.89 13.02
N PHE A 114 -6.09 26.23 12.37
CA PHE A 114 -4.91 26.81 13.01
C PHE A 114 -5.26 28.04 13.85
N PHE A 115 -5.99 29.02 13.30
CA PHE A 115 -6.34 30.22 14.06
C PHE A 115 -7.26 29.94 15.25
N ARG A 116 -8.13 28.92 15.15
CA ARG A 116 -9.02 28.53 16.23
C ARG A 116 -8.28 27.92 17.42
N VAL A 117 -7.32 27.03 17.14
CA VAL A 117 -6.71 26.18 18.17
C VAL A 117 -5.34 26.68 18.64
N SER A 118 -4.68 27.50 17.83
CA SER A 118 -3.32 27.99 18.07
C SER A 118 -3.29 28.96 19.27
N PRO A 119 -2.25 28.88 20.12
CA PRO A 119 -2.04 29.88 21.17
C PRO A 119 -1.66 31.26 20.63
N LEU A 120 -1.44 31.40 19.31
CA LEU A 120 -0.94 32.62 18.68
C LEU A 120 -1.73 33.87 19.06
N LEU A 121 -3.07 33.78 19.07
CA LEU A 121 -3.96 34.92 19.34
C LEU A 121 -4.25 35.13 20.83
N ALA A 122 -3.85 34.19 21.69
CA ALA A 122 -4.10 34.27 23.13
C ALA A 122 -3.47 35.54 23.72
N GLY A 123 -4.26 36.28 24.50
CA GLY A 123 -3.81 37.53 25.15
C GLY A 123 -3.54 38.71 24.20
N ARG A 124 -3.96 38.64 22.92
CA ARG A 124 -3.74 39.72 21.94
C ARG A 124 -4.92 40.67 21.71
N GLY A 125 -6.08 40.40 22.32
CA GLY A 125 -7.29 41.21 22.11
C GLY A 125 -7.77 41.23 20.65
N VAL A 126 -7.42 40.21 19.87
CA VAL A 126 -7.95 39.98 18.52
C VAL A 126 -9.16 39.07 18.69
N ASP A 127 -10.34 39.62 18.47
CA ASP A 127 -11.56 38.84 18.42
C ASP A 127 -11.74 38.19 17.03
N GLU A 128 -12.74 37.34 16.92
CA GLU A 128 -13.03 36.63 15.68
C GLU A 128 -13.37 37.58 14.52
N ALA A 129 -14.10 38.67 14.80
CA ALA A 129 -14.48 39.64 13.78
C ALA A 129 -13.24 40.29 13.15
N ARG A 130 -12.31 40.78 13.97
CA ARG A 130 -11.07 41.41 13.53
C ARG A 130 -10.13 40.41 12.83
N LEU A 131 -10.11 39.16 13.29
CA LEU A 131 -9.37 38.09 12.62
C LEU A 131 -9.86 37.91 11.17
N PHE A 132 -11.17 37.73 10.99
CA PHE A 132 -11.74 37.47 9.66
C PHE A 132 -11.74 38.70 8.75
N GLU A 133 -11.82 39.91 9.30
CA GLU A 133 -11.55 41.14 8.55
C GLU A 133 -10.10 41.16 8.01
N GLY A 134 -9.13 40.83 8.86
CA GLY A 134 -7.73 40.70 8.48
C GLY A 134 -7.52 39.65 7.39
N ILE A 135 -8.11 38.45 7.54
CA ILE A 135 -8.04 37.38 6.54
C ILE A 135 -8.66 37.84 5.21
N ARG A 136 -9.84 38.47 5.23
CA ARG A 136 -10.49 39.04 4.03
C ARG A 136 -9.58 40.01 3.31
N SER A 137 -8.95 40.94 4.03
CA SER A 137 -8.03 41.91 3.41
C SER A 137 -6.87 41.24 2.65
N GLN A 138 -6.29 40.17 3.21
CA GLN A 138 -5.21 39.41 2.56
C GLN A 138 -5.73 38.60 1.37
N MET A 139 -6.93 38.00 1.47
CA MET A 139 -7.54 37.26 0.36
C MET A 139 -7.88 38.18 -0.82
N VAL A 140 -8.43 39.37 -0.57
CA VAL A 140 -8.67 40.38 -1.61
C VAL A 140 -7.36 40.78 -2.29
N LYS A 141 -6.29 41.02 -1.52
CA LYS A 141 -4.98 41.37 -2.07
C LYS A 141 -4.39 40.27 -2.96
N LYS A 142 -4.55 39.00 -2.58
CA LYS A 142 -3.95 37.85 -3.30
C LYS A 142 -4.80 37.37 -4.48
N PHE A 143 -6.12 37.34 -4.32
CA PHE A 143 -7.06 36.69 -5.23
C PHE A 143 -8.12 37.62 -5.83
N GLY A 144 -8.19 38.89 -5.44
CA GLY A 144 -9.20 39.83 -5.96
C GLY A 144 -9.20 39.97 -7.49
N ARG A 145 -8.03 39.80 -8.13
CA ARG A 145 -7.90 39.76 -9.60
C ARG A 145 -8.61 38.58 -10.28
N LEU A 146 -8.92 37.52 -9.53
CA LEU A 146 -9.63 36.32 -10.02
C LEU A 146 -11.15 36.42 -9.82
N GLY A 147 -11.64 37.50 -9.20
CA GLY A 147 -13.05 37.75 -8.94
C GLY A 147 -13.43 37.65 -7.47
N GLU A 148 -14.50 38.35 -7.10
CA GLU A 148 -15.03 38.39 -5.73
C GLU A 148 -15.51 37.01 -5.25
N GLN A 149 -16.11 36.22 -6.15
CA GLN A 149 -16.57 34.88 -5.84
C GLN A 149 -15.44 33.98 -5.31
N VAL A 150 -14.25 34.04 -5.92
CA VAL A 150 -13.09 33.25 -5.47
C VAL A 150 -12.65 33.66 -4.06
N VAL A 151 -12.74 34.95 -3.74
CA VAL A 151 -12.42 35.47 -2.41
C VAL A 151 -13.44 34.96 -1.38
N GLU A 152 -14.74 35.03 -1.69
CA GLU A 152 -15.80 34.53 -0.80
C GLU A 152 -15.74 33.03 -0.58
N GLU A 153 -15.48 32.24 -1.62
CA GLU A 153 -15.31 30.78 -1.51
C GLU A 153 -14.16 30.42 -0.56
N ASN A 154 -12.99 31.07 -0.72
CA ASN A 154 -11.86 30.83 0.17
C ASN A 154 -12.17 31.26 1.61
N LEU A 155 -12.82 32.40 1.81
CA LEU A 155 -13.22 32.87 3.14
C LEU A 155 -14.19 31.93 3.83
N ARG A 156 -15.15 31.38 3.08
CA ARG A 156 -16.10 30.40 3.60
C ARG A 156 -15.40 29.10 4.00
N VAL A 157 -14.47 28.60 3.19
CA VAL A 157 -13.67 27.41 3.53
C VAL A 157 -12.85 27.63 4.81
N ILE A 158 -12.21 28.80 4.95
CA ILE A 158 -11.46 29.16 6.16
C ILE A 158 -12.40 29.25 7.37
N ARG A 159 -13.59 29.85 7.21
CA ARG A 159 -14.62 29.94 8.26
C ARG A 159 -15.04 28.55 8.73
N ARG A 160 -15.42 27.67 7.79
CA ARG A 160 -15.78 26.28 8.09
C ARG A 160 -14.66 25.54 8.80
N GLY A 161 -13.42 25.70 8.37
CA GLY A 161 -12.26 25.14 9.08
C GLY A 161 -12.09 25.64 10.51
N TYR A 162 -12.43 26.91 10.78
CA TYR A 162 -12.40 27.51 12.11
C TYR A 162 -13.54 27.03 13.02
N ASP A 163 -14.72 26.78 12.46
CA ASP A 163 -15.94 26.41 13.20
C ASP A 163 -16.08 24.89 13.39
N GLU A 164 -15.68 24.09 12.39
CA GLU A 164 -15.86 22.63 12.36
C GLU A 164 -14.69 21.85 12.97
N VAL A 165 -13.58 22.50 13.30
CA VAL A 165 -12.46 21.83 13.98
C VAL A 165 -12.90 21.36 15.37
N ARG A 166 -12.84 20.05 15.61
CA ARG A 166 -13.33 19.42 16.84
C ARG A 166 -12.19 18.95 17.75
N PRO A 167 -12.24 19.23 19.07
CA PRO A 167 -11.29 18.65 20.00
C PRO A 167 -11.52 17.15 20.14
N LEU A 168 -10.45 16.38 20.30
CA LEU A 168 -10.50 14.95 20.60
C LEU A 168 -9.99 14.71 22.01
N ASP A 169 -10.78 13.97 22.80
CA ASP A 169 -10.39 13.55 24.14
C ASP A 169 -9.99 12.07 24.13
N PHE A 170 -8.72 11.81 24.43
CA PHE A 170 -8.14 10.47 24.54
C PHE A 170 -7.78 10.09 25.97
N SER A 171 -8.12 10.92 26.97
CA SER A 171 -7.74 10.72 28.36
C SER A 171 -8.17 9.35 28.90
N ALA A 172 -9.41 8.97 28.61
CA ALA A 172 -10.02 7.70 29.04
C ALA A 172 -9.64 6.48 28.18
N LEU A 173 -9.05 6.66 26.99
CA LEU A 173 -8.73 5.54 26.10
C LEU A 173 -7.39 4.89 26.50
N PRO A 174 -7.31 3.56 26.65
CA PRO A 174 -6.05 2.93 27.04
C PRO A 174 -4.98 3.11 25.95
N VAL A 175 -3.73 3.26 26.36
CA VAL A 175 -2.59 3.11 25.45
C VAL A 175 -2.53 1.63 25.07
N GLN A 176 -2.47 1.34 23.78
CA GLN A 176 -2.34 -0.02 23.30
C GLN A 176 -1.03 -0.61 23.80
N THR A 177 -1.08 -1.82 24.37
CA THR A 177 0.12 -2.56 24.79
C THR A 177 1.08 -2.64 23.62
N ALA A 178 2.37 -2.36 23.88
CA ALA A 178 3.40 -2.26 22.87
C ALA A 178 3.21 -3.34 21.79
N GLU A 179 2.87 -2.92 20.57
CA GLU A 179 3.24 -3.75 19.44
C GLU A 179 4.75 -3.95 19.59
N LEU A 180 5.20 -5.21 19.65
CA LEU A 180 6.59 -5.53 19.43
C LEU A 180 6.99 -4.79 18.16
N GLY A 181 7.80 -3.73 18.31
CA GLY A 181 8.20 -2.90 17.19
C GLY A 181 8.73 -3.84 16.12
N ARG A 182 8.08 -3.86 14.96
CA ARG A 182 8.52 -4.74 13.87
C ARG A 182 9.92 -4.27 13.51
N VAL A 183 10.92 -5.08 13.84
CA VAL A 183 12.30 -4.86 13.40
C VAL A 183 12.24 -4.84 11.87
N PRO A 184 12.59 -3.70 11.22
CA PRO A 184 12.61 -3.64 9.78
C PRO A 184 13.41 -4.82 9.24
N GLN A 185 12.83 -5.53 8.28
CA GLN A 185 13.48 -6.67 7.65
C GLN A 185 14.06 -6.22 6.32
N ARG A 186 15.24 -6.76 5.99
CA ARG A 186 15.82 -6.57 4.67
C ARG A 186 14.85 -7.14 3.62
N PRO A 187 14.44 -6.37 2.60
CA PRO A 187 13.61 -6.92 1.54
C PRO A 187 14.35 -8.05 0.80
N ALA A 188 13.68 -9.18 0.59
CA ALA A 188 14.27 -10.33 -0.11
C ALA A 188 14.78 -9.96 -1.52
N ARG A 189 14.17 -8.98 -2.19
CA ARG A 189 14.60 -8.53 -3.53
C ARG A 189 15.89 -7.72 -3.55
N LEU A 190 16.29 -7.17 -2.41
CA LEU A 190 17.59 -6.52 -2.29
C LEU A 190 18.71 -7.57 -2.31
N GLU A 191 18.42 -8.81 -1.89
CA GLU A 191 19.32 -9.94 -2.10
C GLU A 191 19.30 -10.34 -3.57
N GLY A 192 20.23 -9.78 -4.35
CA GLY A 192 20.54 -10.39 -5.62
C GLY A 192 21.07 -11.81 -5.38
N GLU A 193 20.60 -12.79 -6.14
CA GLU A 193 21.08 -14.19 -6.09
C GLU A 193 22.61 -14.32 -6.30
N ARG A 194 23.25 -13.23 -6.76
CA ARG A 194 24.69 -13.10 -7.02
C ARG A 194 25.35 -12.01 -6.17
N ALA A 195 24.81 -11.69 -5.00
CA ALA A 195 25.41 -10.69 -4.12
C ALA A 195 26.86 -11.09 -3.76
N GLN A 196 27.83 -10.28 -4.19
CA GLN A 196 29.24 -10.49 -3.88
C GLN A 196 29.68 -9.60 -2.72
N ALA A 197 30.75 -9.99 -2.05
CA ALA A 197 31.46 -9.10 -1.15
C ALA A 197 31.98 -7.89 -1.95
N GLY A 198 31.88 -6.70 -1.38
CA GLY A 198 32.36 -5.49 -2.05
C GLY A 198 31.64 -4.21 -1.65
N MET A 199 31.98 -3.13 -2.34
CA MET A 199 31.50 -1.77 -2.05
C MET A 199 29.97 -1.65 -2.15
N VAL A 200 29.32 -2.41 -3.03
CA VAL A 200 27.86 -2.40 -3.24
C VAL A 200 27.18 -3.66 -2.71
N ASN A 201 27.70 -4.24 -1.61
CA ASN A 201 27.07 -5.40 -1.00
C ASN A 201 25.68 -5.03 -0.42
N PRO A 202 24.59 -5.68 -0.84
CA PRO A 202 23.24 -5.28 -0.42
C PRO A 202 22.93 -5.54 1.06
N GLY A 203 23.55 -6.56 1.67
CA GLY A 203 23.40 -6.83 3.11
C GLY A 203 24.06 -5.79 3.98
N ARG A 204 25.32 -5.47 3.68
CA ARG A 204 26.04 -4.39 4.36
C ARG A 204 25.30 -3.05 4.20
N PHE A 205 24.83 -2.74 2.99
CA PHE A 205 24.07 -1.52 2.73
C PHE A 205 22.77 -1.47 3.55
N TRP A 206 22.06 -2.60 3.67
CA TRP A 206 20.88 -2.68 4.54
C TRP A 206 21.24 -2.38 6.00
N GLU A 207 22.25 -3.04 6.57
CA GLU A 207 22.59 -2.89 7.99
C GLU A 207 23.08 -1.47 8.33
N GLN A 208 23.85 -0.84 7.44
CA GLN A 208 24.46 0.47 7.68
C GLN A 208 23.60 1.66 7.25
N VAL A 209 22.76 1.49 6.22
CA VAL A 209 21.98 2.59 5.64
C VAL A 209 20.50 2.28 5.68
N GLY A 210 20.07 1.16 5.09
CA GLY A 210 18.64 0.81 4.96
C GLY A 210 17.91 0.73 6.31
N PHE A 211 18.52 0.10 7.30
CA PHE A 211 17.97 -0.06 8.64
C PHE A 211 17.87 1.28 9.38
N LEU A 212 18.90 2.13 9.27
CA LEU A 212 18.90 3.46 9.89
C LEU A 212 17.80 4.34 9.28
N TYR A 213 17.68 4.35 7.95
CA TYR A 213 16.58 5.03 7.26
C TYR A 213 15.20 4.49 7.70
N ALA A 214 15.04 3.16 7.78
CA ALA A 214 13.78 2.54 8.20
C ALA A 214 13.43 2.80 9.67
N THR A 215 14.42 3.15 10.50
CA THR A 215 14.23 3.47 11.93
C THR A 215 14.29 4.97 12.22
N GLY A 216 14.47 5.82 11.20
CA GLY A 216 14.59 7.27 11.34
C GLY A 216 15.84 7.72 12.09
N GLN A 217 16.90 6.91 12.06
CA GLN A 217 18.19 7.23 12.67
C GLN A 217 19.16 7.80 11.64
N ASP A 218 20.01 8.72 12.09
CA ASP A 218 21.08 9.26 11.26
C ASP A 218 22.22 8.26 11.10
N GLY A 219 22.75 8.20 9.87
CA GLY A 219 23.95 7.45 9.56
C GLY A 219 25.19 8.03 10.23
N ILE A 220 26.13 7.15 10.61
CA ILE A 220 27.49 7.58 10.94
C ILE A 220 28.29 7.79 9.65
N ALA A 221 29.28 8.68 9.69
CA ALA A 221 30.24 8.80 8.61
C ALA A 221 31.12 7.55 8.56
N ASP A 222 30.81 6.62 7.67
CA ASP A 222 31.60 5.42 7.43
C ASP A 222 32.24 5.43 6.02
N PRO A 223 33.37 4.72 5.80
CA PRO A 223 34.06 4.73 4.52
C PRO A 223 33.22 4.29 3.34
N PHE A 224 32.24 3.40 3.54
CA PHE A 224 31.37 2.94 2.45
C PHE A 224 30.29 3.97 2.12
N ALA A 225 29.62 4.58 3.11
CA ALA A 225 28.70 5.68 2.85
C ALA A 225 29.38 6.87 2.16
N ALA A 226 30.65 7.15 2.49
CA ALA A 226 31.44 8.21 1.86
C ALA A 226 31.68 8.02 0.35
N THR A 227 31.59 6.78 -0.17
CA THR A 227 31.78 6.51 -1.60
C THR A 227 30.58 6.89 -2.47
N SER A 228 29.41 7.13 -1.87
CA SER A 228 28.14 7.32 -2.59
C SER A 228 27.74 6.16 -3.52
N ALA A 229 28.32 4.98 -3.33
CA ALA A 229 27.97 3.77 -4.09
C ALA A 229 26.75 3.07 -3.49
N LEU A 230 25.75 2.77 -4.31
CA LEU A 230 24.50 2.12 -3.91
C LEU A 230 24.33 0.79 -4.64
N PRO A 231 23.86 -0.28 -3.96
CA PRO A 231 23.45 -1.49 -4.65
C PRO A 231 22.26 -1.22 -5.59
N ALA A 232 22.17 -1.99 -6.67
CA ALA A 232 20.97 -2.01 -7.49
C ALA A 232 19.77 -2.52 -6.68
N GLY A 233 18.56 -2.08 -7.03
CA GLY A 233 17.34 -2.52 -6.36
C GLY A 233 17.03 -1.87 -5.01
N THR A 234 17.75 -0.82 -4.61
CA THR A 234 17.46 -0.07 -3.37
C THR A 234 16.07 0.58 -3.35
N SER A 235 15.38 0.69 -4.50
CA SER A 235 13.97 1.10 -4.56
C SER A 235 13.05 0.16 -3.79
N THR A 236 13.42 -1.12 -3.61
CA THR A 236 12.61 -2.09 -2.87
C THR A 236 12.64 -1.89 -1.35
N LEU A 237 13.45 -0.96 -0.85
CA LEU A 237 13.48 -0.61 0.57
C LEU A 237 12.24 0.16 1.02
N ARG A 238 11.39 0.56 0.08
CA ARG A 238 10.21 1.39 0.32
C ARG A 238 8.95 0.57 0.25
N ASP A 239 7.96 0.99 1.04
CA ASP A 239 6.59 0.48 0.97
C ASP A 239 5.65 1.59 0.48
N MET A 240 5.17 1.45 -0.75
CA MET A 240 4.24 2.39 -1.38
C MET A 240 2.81 2.27 -0.84
N THR A 241 2.52 1.37 0.12
CA THR A 241 1.20 1.32 0.76
C THR A 241 0.87 2.63 1.47
N ASP A 242 1.86 3.37 1.96
CA ASP A 242 1.61 4.54 2.82
C ASP A 242 1.25 5.80 2.04
N VAL A 243 1.53 5.84 0.73
CA VAL A 243 1.37 7.05 -0.10
C VAL A 243 0.18 7.00 -1.05
N ARG A 244 -0.43 5.82 -1.25
CA ARG A 244 -1.58 5.65 -2.17
C ARG A 244 -2.90 5.53 -1.42
N MET A 245 -3.95 6.11 -2.01
CA MET A 245 -5.32 6.02 -1.48
C MET A 245 -6.13 4.87 -2.10
N GLU A 246 -5.71 4.41 -3.28
CA GLU A 246 -6.43 3.43 -4.08
C GLU A 246 -5.47 2.36 -4.58
N VAL A 247 -6.02 1.19 -4.91
CA VAL A 247 -5.27 0.07 -5.46
C VAL A 247 -6.17 -0.69 -6.45
N PRO A 248 -5.62 -1.27 -7.54
CA PRO A 248 -6.39 -2.14 -8.41
C PRO A 248 -6.76 -3.45 -7.72
N GLU A 249 -8.02 -3.84 -7.81
CA GLU A 249 -8.54 -5.16 -7.50
C GLU A 249 -8.69 -5.98 -8.78
N PHE A 250 -8.18 -7.22 -8.79
CA PHE A 250 -8.30 -8.12 -9.92
C PHE A 250 -9.58 -8.97 -9.83
N VAL A 251 -10.30 -9.08 -10.95
CA VAL A 251 -11.52 -9.87 -11.12
C VAL A 251 -11.22 -11.02 -12.08
N PRO A 252 -10.86 -12.22 -11.58
CA PRO A 252 -10.31 -13.28 -12.41
C PRO A 252 -11.26 -13.79 -13.50
N ALA A 253 -12.57 -13.80 -13.22
CA ALA A 253 -13.60 -14.27 -14.15
C ALA A 253 -13.67 -13.47 -15.46
N ASN A 254 -13.21 -12.22 -15.43
CA ASN A 254 -13.23 -11.33 -16.59
C ASN A 254 -11.90 -11.34 -17.37
N CYS A 255 -10.85 -11.99 -16.85
CA CYS A 255 -9.53 -11.89 -17.44
C CYS A 255 -9.41 -12.72 -18.72
N THR A 256 -8.98 -12.09 -19.80
CA THR A 256 -8.72 -12.74 -21.09
C THR A 256 -7.27 -13.21 -21.27
N GLY A 257 -6.36 -12.80 -20.37
CA GLY A 257 -4.92 -13.11 -20.47
C GLY A 257 -4.17 -12.24 -21.49
N CYS A 258 -4.67 -11.05 -21.84
CA CYS A 258 -4.12 -10.16 -22.87
C CYS A 258 -2.76 -9.52 -22.53
N GLY A 259 -2.42 -9.43 -21.24
CA GLY A 259 -1.14 -8.91 -20.75
C GLY A 259 -0.90 -7.41 -20.80
N GLN A 260 -1.93 -6.62 -21.11
CA GLN A 260 -1.81 -5.16 -21.13
C GLN A 260 -1.48 -4.58 -19.75
N CYS A 261 -2.07 -5.12 -18.68
CA CYS A 261 -1.93 -4.58 -17.33
C CYS A 261 -0.50 -4.67 -16.78
N TRP A 262 0.20 -5.78 -17.00
CA TRP A 262 1.58 -5.94 -16.53
C TRP A 262 2.60 -5.27 -17.42
N THR A 263 2.31 -5.12 -18.71
CA THR A 263 3.18 -4.44 -19.68
C THR A 263 3.15 -2.92 -19.49
N GLN A 264 2.00 -2.35 -19.14
CA GLN A 264 1.80 -0.91 -19.01
C GLN A 264 2.04 -0.39 -17.59
N CYS A 265 2.37 -1.26 -16.64
CA CYS A 265 2.63 -0.84 -15.26
C CYS A 265 4.00 -0.15 -15.20
N PRO A 266 4.07 1.15 -14.83
CA PRO A 266 5.33 1.87 -14.78
C PRO A 266 6.23 1.44 -13.61
N ASP A 267 5.69 0.73 -12.62
CA ASP A 267 6.36 0.35 -11.37
C ASP A 267 6.52 -1.16 -11.19
N THR A 268 6.32 -1.97 -12.24
CA THR A 268 6.48 -3.45 -12.14
C THR A 268 5.67 -4.04 -10.97
N ALA A 269 4.46 -3.52 -10.75
CA ALA A 269 3.69 -3.77 -9.54
C ALA A 269 2.54 -4.77 -9.71
N ILE A 270 2.35 -5.34 -10.90
CA ILE A 270 1.25 -6.24 -11.22
C ILE A 270 1.73 -7.40 -12.11
N PRO A 271 2.64 -8.27 -11.62
CA PRO A 271 3.10 -9.41 -12.42
C PRO A 271 1.96 -10.36 -12.79
N GLY A 272 2.03 -10.87 -14.02
CA GLY A 272 1.35 -12.10 -14.44
C GLY A 272 2.27 -13.30 -14.29
N VAL A 273 1.79 -14.44 -13.78
CA VAL A 273 2.54 -15.71 -13.81
C VAL A 273 1.57 -16.85 -14.12
N VAL A 274 1.96 -17.76 -15.01
CA VAL A 274 1.16 -18.93 -15.39
C VAL A 274 1.78 -20.20 -14.80
N ASN A 275 1.01 -20.92 -13.99
CA ASN A 275 1.46 -22.16 -13.36
C ASN A 275 0.44 -23.28 -13.55
N SER A 276 0.91 -24.52 -13.58
CA SER A 276 0.07 -25.70 -13.56
C SER A 276 -0.66 -25.84 -12.21
N VAL A 277 -1.72 -26.63 -12.20
CA VAL A 277 -2.51 -26.91 -11.00
C VAL A 277 -1.66 -27.49 -9.86
N ASP A 278 -0.71 -28.39 -10.15
CA ASP A 278 0.18 -28.95 -9.12
C ASP A 278 1.07 -27.86 -8.51
N GLU A 279 1.65 -26.99 -9.34
CA GLU A 279 2.54 -25.91 -8.88
C GLU A 279 1.77 -24.91 -8.01
N VAL A 280 0.53 -24.57 -8.37
CA VAL A 280 -0.34 -23.73 -7.54
C VAL A 280 -0.61 -24.38 -6.18
N LEU A 281 -0.95 -25.67 -6.14
CA LEU A 281 -1.19 -26.38 -4.88
C LEU A 281 0.08 -26.49 -4.03
N GLN A 282 1.25 -26.75 -4.64
CA GLN A 282 2.53 -26.77 -3.93
C GLN A 282 2.93 -25.40 -3.38
N ALA A 283 2.73 -24.34 -4.16
CA ALA A 283 2.97 -22.97 -3.71
C ALA A 283 2.05 -22.59 -2.56
N ALA A 284 0.77 -22.98 -2.61
CA ALA A 284 -0.16 -22.76 -1.50
C ALA A 284 0.22 -23.55 -0.25
N LEU A 285 0.75 -24.77 -0.40
CA LEU A 285 1.31 -25.55 0.71
C LEU A 285 2.54 -24.90 1.34
N GLY A 286 3.33 -24.12 0.59
CA GLY A 286 4.46 -23.36 1.14
C GLY A 286 4.02 -22.01 1.73
N GLY A 287 3.16 -21.28 1.03
CA GLY A 287 2.80 -19.90 1.33
C GLY A 287 1.60 -19.70 2.25
N ALA A 288 0.82 -20.75 2.56
CA ALA A 288 -0.30 -20.63 3.50
C ALA A 288 0.18 -20.32 4.93
N PRO A 289 -0.60 -19.54 5.71
CA PRO A 289 -0.23 -19.17 7.08
C PRO A 289 -0.24 -20.36 8.06
N GLY A 290 0.58 -20.28 9.11
CA GLY A 290 0.67 -21.26 10.20
C GLY A 290 1.93 -22.14 10.18
N ASP A 291 2.42 -22.51 11.37
CA ASP A 291 3.74 -23.15 11.57
C ASP A 291 3.69 -24.70 11.60
N GLY A 292 2.72 -25.30 10.91
CA GLY A 292 2.52 -26.75 10.87
C GLY A 292 3.17 -27.42 9.67
N ALA A 293 3.80 -28.58 9.89
CA ALA A 293 4.18 -29.48 8.80
C ALA A 293 2.91 -29.96 8.07
N ARG A 294 2.90 -29.83 6.73
CA ARG A 294 1.76 -30.20 5.86
C ARG A 294 2.03 -31.50 5.10
N ASP A 295 2.73 -32.43 5.76
CA ASP A 295 3.30 -33.60 5.09
C ASP A 295 2.23 -34.57 4.58
N ARG A 296 1.10 -34.69 5.29
CA ARG A 296 -0.02 -35.54 4.85
C ARG A 296 -0.64 -34.96 3.59
N LEU A 297 -0.85 -33.64 3.57
CA LEU A 297 -1.41 -32.97 2.42
C LEU A 297 -0.45 -32.96 1.22
N ARG A 298 0.87 -32.82 1.45
CA ARG A 298 1.91 -32.95 0.40
C ARG A 298 1.81 -34.27 -0.36
N GLN A 299 1.54 -35.38 0.34
CA GLN A 299 1.38 -36.69 -0.29
C GLN A 299 0.15 -36.76 -1.21
N LEU A 300 -0.85 -35.90 -1.01
CA LEU A 300 -2.10 -35.89 -1.78
C LEU A 300 -2.09 -34.91 -2.95
N VAL A 301 -1.08 -34.04 -3.08
CA VAL A 301 -1.04 -32.96 -4.10
C VAL A 301 -1.33 -33.48 -5.50
N LYS A 302 -0.69 -34.58 -5.92
CA LYS A 302 -0.89 -35.15 -7.25
C LYS A 302 -2.34 -35.60 -7.49
N HIS A 303 -2.98 -36.19 -6.47
CA HIS A 303 -4.37 -36.61 -6.54
C HIS A 303 -5.31 -35.40 -6.59
N LEU A 304 -5.06 -34.39 -5.74
CA LEU A 304 -5.79 -33.13 -5.72
C LEU A 304 -5.67 -32.39 -7.04
N ALA A 305 -4.48 -32.34 -7.65
CA ALA A 305 -4.26 -31.69 -8.93
C ALA A 305 -5.00 -32.39 -10.06
N ASN A 306 -4.98 -33.72 -10.10
CA ASN A 306 -5.70 -34.51 -11.10
C ASN A 306 -7.22 -34.32 -11.01
N GLU A 307 -7.77 -34.33 -9.79
CA GLU A 307 -9.20 -34.11 -9.56
C GLU A 307 -9.59 -32.65 -9.86
N SER A 308 -8.77 -31.68 -9.45
CA SER A 308 -8.96 -30.26 -9.77
C SER A 308 -8.97 -30.02 -11.27
N ARG A 309 -8.05 -30.61 -12.04
CA ARG A 309 -8.04 -30.53 -13.51
C ARG A 309 -9.30 -31.10 -14.13
N ARG A 310 -9.85 -32.18 -13.56
CA ARG A 310 -11.11 -32.76 -14.03
C ARG A 310 -12.25 -31.77 -13.84
N ILE A 311 -12.39 -31.20 -12.64
CA ILE A 311 -13.40 -30.19 -12.34
C ILE A 311 -13.25 -28.97 -13.25
N LEU A 312 -12.03 -28.47 -13.47
CA LEU A 312 -11.75 -27.33 -14.36
C LEU A 312 -12.18 -27.52 -15.82
N ARG A 313 -12.27 -28.76 -16.30
CA ARG A 313 -12.80 -29.07 -17.64
C ARG A 313 -14.32 -29.15 -17.66
N ASP A 314 -14.91 -29.70 -16.61
CA ASP A 314 -16.30 -30.11 -16.59
C ASP A 314 -17.24 -28.97 -16.11
N THR A 315 -16.73 -27.98 -15.38
CA THR A 315 -17.53 -26.91 -14.78
C THR A 315 -17.06 -25.51 -15.16
N PRO A 316 -17.97 -24.50 -15.26
CA PRO A 316 -17.58 -23.10 -15.36
C PRO A 316 -16.66 -22.69 -14.21
N PHE A 317 -15.61 -21.94 -14.54
CA PHE A 317 -14.63 -21.50 -13.54
C PHE A 317 -15.12 -20.23 -12.82
N THR A 318 -15.23 -20.31 -11.49
CA THR A 318 -15.51 -19.15 -10.62
C THR A 318 -14.24 -18.75 -9.87
N THR A 319 -13.79 -19.62 -8.97
CA THR A 319 -12.57 -19.45 -8.18
C THR A 319 -11.81 -20.77 -8.11
N PHE A 320 -10.49 -20.70 -7.97
CA PHE A 320 -9.71 -21.92 -7.77
C PHE A 320 -9.89 -22.51 -6.35
N GLY A 321 -10.24 -21.69 -5.36
CA GLY A 321 -10.57 -22.17 -4.01
C GLY A 321 -11.75 -23.14 -3.98
N ASP A 322 -12.80 -22.85 -4.77
CA ASP A 322 -13.97 -23.73 -4.89
C ASP A 322 -13.60 -25.06 -5.57
N VAL A 323 -12.85 -24.98 -6.68
CA VAL A 323 -12.34 -26.13 -7.42
C VAL A 323 -11.50 -27.02 -6.51
N ALA A 324 -10.54 -26.43 -5.80
CA ALA A 324 -9.62 -27.16 -4.94
C ALA A 324 -10.34 -27.74 -3.72
N GLY A 325 -11.34 -27.04 -3.18
CA GLY A 325 -12.21 -27.53 -2.11
C GLY A 325 -13.03 -28.75 -2.54
N ALA A 326 -13.65 -28.70 -3.72
CA ALA A 326 -14.38 -29.82 -4.29
C ALA A 326 -13.46 -31.02 -4.62
N ALA A 327 -12.26 -30.75 -5.14
CA ALA A 327 -11.25 -31.77 -5.39
C ALA A 327 -10.80 -32.44 -4.08
N TYR A 328 -10.59 -31.66 -3.02
CA TYR A 328 -10.23 -32.17 -1.70
C TYR A 328 -11.31 -33.09 -1.13
N ALA A 329 -12.58 -32.68 -1.19
CA ALA A 329 -13.70 -33.52 -0.74
C ALA A 329 -13.74 -34.85 -1.52
N ALA A 330 -13.70 -34.78 -2.85
CA ALA A 330 -13.74 -35.97 -3.70
C ALA A 330 -12.55 -36.93 -3.47
N VAL A 331 -11.34 -36.41 -3.24
CA VAL A 331 -10.16 -37.24 -2.98
C VAL A 331 -10.24 -37.89 -1.60
N THR A 332 -10.61 -37.12 -0.58
CA THR A 332 -10.66 -37.61 0.80
C THR A 332 -11.79 -38.60 1.04
N ASP A 333 -12.92 -38.44 0.36
CA ASP A 333 -14.04 -39.39 0.42
C ASP A 333 -13.68 -40.74 -0.24
N LYS A 334 -12.93 -40.70 -1.35
CA LYS A 334 -12.40 -41.91 -2.01
C LYS A 334 -11.36 -42.64 -1.15
N LEU A 335 -10.61 -41.92 -0.31
CA LEU A 335 -9.57 -42.51 0.53
C LEU A 335 -10.14 -43.26 1.76
N GLY A 336 -11.39 -43.00 2.15
CA GLY A 336 -12.04 -43.69 3.27
C GLY A 336 -11.24 -43.60 4.57
N LEU A 337 -10.70 -42.42 4.89
CA LEU A 337 -9.81 -42.24 6.05
C LEU A 337 -10.58 -42.35 7.37
N GLU A 338 -9.93 -42.97 8.38
CA GLU A 338 -10.42 -42.98 9.76
C GLU A 338 -10.65 -41.56 10.30
N PRO A 339 -11.63 -41.34 11.20
CA PRO A 339 -12.04 -40.01 11.65
C PRO A 339 -10.89 -39.13 12.17
N GLU A 340 -9.98 -39.69 12.97
CA GLU A 340 -8.82 -38.95 13.50
C GLU A 340 -7.86 -38.50 12.39
N ARG A 341 -7.61 -39.37 11.40
CA ARG A 341 -6.72 -39.06 10.28
C ARG A 341 -7.35 -38.06 9.32
N ARG A 342 -8.68 -38.13 9.14
CA ARG A 342 -9.46 -37.12 8.40
C ARG A 342 -9.37 -35.77 9.08
N ALA A 343 -9.59 -35.70 10.40
CA ALA A 343 -9.51 -34.46 11.16
C ALA A 343 -8.11 -33.81 11.09
N ALA A 344 -7.04 -34.60 11.20
CA ALA A 344 -5.67 -34.10 11.05
C ALA A 344 -5.39 -33.53 9.65
N LEU A 345 -5.90 -34.19 8.60
CA LEU A 345 -5.76 -33.71 7.22
C LEU A 345 -6.60 -32.45 6.97
N ASP A 346 -7.81 -32.38 7.51
CA ASP A 346 -8.69 -31.21 7.41
C ASP A 346 -8.04 -29.98 8.10
N ALA A 347 -7.35 -30.19 9.22
CA ALA A 347 -6.56 -29.15 9.90
C ALA A 347 -5.38 -28.65 9.05
N GLU A 348 -4.68 -29.54 8.32
CA GLU A 348 -3.64 -29.14 7.36
C GLU A 348 -4.23 -28.40 6.14
N TRP A 349 -5.42 -28.81 5.68
CA TRP A 349 -6.09 -28.25 4.50
C TRP A 349 -6.71 -26.87 4.72
N ALA A 350 -7.29 -26.62 5.90
CA ALA A 350 -8.00 -25.38 6.20
C ALA A 350 -7.22 -24.09 5.85
N PRO A 351 -5.96 -23.89 6.30
CA PRO A 351 -5.19 -22.68 5.95
C PRO A 351 -4.82 -22.63 4.46
N VAL A 352 -4.60 -23.77 3.82
CA VAL A 352 -4.27 -23.86 2.38
C VAL A 352 -5.49 -23.47 1.55
N ARG A 353 -6.68 -23.99 1.88
CA ARG A 353 -7.94 -23.63 1.25
C ARG A 353 -8.23 -22.14 1.38
N ALA A 354 -8.04 -21.57 2.57
CA ALA A 354 -8.24 -20.14 2.80
C ALA A 354 -7.32 -19.30 1.90
N ALA A 355 -6.04 -19.68 1.78
CA ALA A 355 -5.11 -18.99 0.88
C ALA A 355 -5.52 -19.12 -0.60
N LEU A 356 -5.93 -20.31 -1.05
CA LEU A 356 -6.38 -20.54 -2.44
C LEU A 356 -7.68 -19.83 -2.79
N ALA A 357 -8.57 -19.61 -1.82
CA ALA A 357 -9.83 -18.89 -2.02
C ALA A 357 -9.61 -17.39 -2.26
N GLU A 358 -8.62 -16.78 -1.61
CA GLU A 358 -8.28 -15.36 -1.80
C GLU A 358 -7.31 -15.11 -2.96
N PHE A 359 -6.59 -16.13 -3.42
CA PHE A 359 -5.52 -15.96 -4.39
C PHE A 359 -6.05 -15.72 -5.83
N PRO A 360 -5.62 -14.64 -6.50
CA PRO A 360 -6.20 -14.16 -7.76
C PRO A 360 -5.80 -15.02 -8.97
N LEU A 361 -6.47 -16.16 -9.16
CA LEU A 361 -6.24 -17.08 -10.29
C LEU A 361 -7.36 -16.99 -11.33
N ALA A 362 -6.97 -16.84 -12.59
CA ALA A 362 -7.85 -16.86 -13.74
C ALA A 362 -7.59 -18.10 -14.61
N LYS A 363 -8.68 -18.73 -15.06
CA LYS A 363 -8.66 -19.70 -16.15
C LYS A 363 -8.91 -18.92 -17.45
N THR A 364 -7.93 -18.90 -18.35
CA THR A 364 -8.01 -18.12 -19.60
C THR A 364 -7.82 -19.04 -20.80
N ALA A 365 -8.41 -18.67 -21.94
CA ALA A 365 -8.25 -19.43 -23.18
C ALA A 365 -6.78 -19.66 -23.60
N PRO A 366 -5.89 -18.63 -23.64
CA PRO A 366 -4.53 -18.82 -24.13
C PRO A 366 -3.66 -19.70 -23.21
N PHE A 367 -3.91 -19.69 -21.91
CA PHE A 367 -3.06 -20.39 -20.93
C PHE A 367 -3.64 -21.71 -20.43
N PHE A 368 -4.97 -21.86 -20.44
CA PHE A 368 -5.63 -23.09 -20.01
C PHE A 368 -6.24 -23.85 -21.18
N ASP A 369 -7.25 -23.30 -21.85
CA ASP A 369 -8.09 -24.08 -22.78
C ASP A 369 -7.31 -24.54 -24.02
N VAL A 370 -6.50 -23.65 -24.62
CA VAL A 370 -5.68 -23.99 -25.78
C VAL A 370 -4.62 -25.04 -25.44
N PRO A 371 -3.77 -24.88 -24.40
CA PRO A 371 -2.83 -25.94 -24.01
C PRO A 371 -3.51 -27.25 -23.63
N GLU A 372 -4.60 -27.21 -22.84
CA GLU A 372 -5.32 -28.42 -22.40
C GLU A 372 -5.94 -29.18 -23.58
N SER A 373 -6.40 -28.48 -24.63
CA SER A 373 -6.91 -29.10 -25.87
C SER A 373 -5.83 -29.84 -26.66
N ARG A 374 -4.57 -29.42 -26.56
CA ARG A 374 -3.42 -30.02 -27.27
C ARG A 374 -2.85 -31.21 -26.49
N ALA A 375 -2.77 -31.09 -25.17
CA ALA A 375 -2.28 -32.14 -24.30
C ALA A 375 -2.98 -32.08 -22.94
N LYS A 376 -3.60 -33.19 -22.54
CA LYS A 376 -4.30 -33.29 -21.26
C LYS A 376 -3.34 -32.99 -20.10
N GLY A 377 -3.73 -32.06 -19.23
CA GLY A 377 -2.91 -31.60 -18.09
C GLY A 377 -1.90 -30.51 -18.42
N ALA A 378 -1.85 -30.04 -19.67
CA ALA A 378 -0.98 -28.93 -20.09
C ALA A 378 -1.58 -27.54 -19.83
N GLY A 379 -2.85 -27.44 -19.43
CA GLY A 379 -3.47 -26.17 -19.04
C GLY A 379 -2.84 -25.57 -17.77
N GLY A 380 -2.59 -24.27 -17.81
CA GLY A 380 -2.09 -23.46 -16.71
C GLY A 380 -3.10 -22.40 -16.26
N LEU A 381 -3.03 -22.04 -14.98
CA LEU A 381 -3.81 -20.95 -14.40
C LEU A 381 -2.94 -19.69 -14.37
N LEU A 382 -3.52 -18.56 -14.78
CA LEU A 382 -2.88 -17.26 -14.74
C LEU A 382 -3.14 -16.60 -13.38
N SER A 383 -2.09 -16.23 -12.67
CA SER A 383 -2.18 -15.34 -11.52
C SER A 383 -1.86 -13.90 -11.94
N ILE A 384 -2.70 -12.94 -11.53
CA ILE A 384 -2.38 -11.51 -11.58
C ILE A 384 -2.42 -10.97 -10.16
N THR A 385 -1.26 -10.70 -9.60
CA THR A 385 -1.13 -10.32 -8.19
C THR A 385 -0.53 -8.93 -8.08
N ILE A 386 -1.16 -8.05 -7.30
CA ILE A 386 -0.60 -6.73 -7.02
C ILE A 386 0.50 -6.84 -5.97
N ASN A 387 1.69 -6.32 -6.29
CA ASN A 387 2.73 -6.09 -5.30
C ASN A 387 2.34 -4.88 -4.43
N PRO A 388 1.97 -5.09 -3.16
CA PRO A 388 1.57 -3.98 -2.30
C PRO A 388 2.70 -3.00 -2.06
N GLU A 389 3.97 -3.41 -2.13
CA GLU A 389 5.11 -2.55 -1.77
C GLU A 389 5.49 -1.56 -2.88
N THR A 390 5.16 -1.87 -4.14
CA THR A 390 5.61 -1.07 -5.30
C THR A 390 4.47 -0.41 -6.06
N CYS A 391 3.23 -0.91 -5.94
CA CYS A 391 2.09 -0.29 -6.61
C CYS A 391 1.92 1.17 -6.13
N LYS A 392 1.75 2.12 -7.04
CA LYS A 392 1.49 3.51 -6.65
C LYS A 392 0.01 3.92 -6.75
N GLY A 393 -0.87 3.00 -7.15
CA GLY A 393 -2.30 3.30 -7.32
C GLY A 393 -2.60 4.24 -8.49
N CYS A 394 -1.76 4.23 -9.54
CA CYS A 394 -1.95 5.10 -10.70
C CYS A 394 -3.12 4.69 -11.62
N ASN A 395 -3.68 3.50 -11.43
CA ASN A 395 -4.81 2.94 -12.19
C ASN A 395 -4.60 2.84 -13.72
N ILE A 396 -3.36 2.94 -14.23
CA ILE A 396 -3.07 2.69 -15.65
C ILE A 396 -3.51 1.27 -16.04
N CYS A 397 -3.21 0.27 -15.19
CA CYS A 397 -3.60 -1.12 -15.41
C CYS A 397 -5.12 -1.31 -15.50
N VAL A 398 -5.90 -0.53 -14.74
CA VAL A 398 -7.37 -0.49 -14.82
C VAL A 398 -7.80 0.13 -16.15
N LYS A 399 -7.24 1.29 -16.50
CA LYS A 399 -7.58 2.03 -17.73
C LYS A 399 -7.30 1.26 -19.01
N VAL A 400 -6.24 0.44 -19.04
CA VAL A 400 -5.89 -0.38 -20.21
C VAL A 400 -6.59 -1.73 -20.21
N CYS A 401 -7.34 -2.11 -19.17
CA CYS A 401 -8.06 -3.37 -19.16
C CYS A 401 -9.34 -3.26 -20.01
N PRO A 402 -9.48 -4.03 -21.12
CA PRO A 402 -10.65 -3.92 -21.97
C PRO A 402 -11.87 -4.68 -21.44
N ASP A 403 -11.67 -5.57 -20.46
CA ASP A 403 -12.67 -6.54 -20.01
C ASP A 403 -13.16 -6.30 -18.56
N ASP A 404 -12.84 -5.15 -17.95
CA ASP A 404 -13.15 -4.86 -16.54
C ASP A 404 -12.60 -5.91 -15.54
N ALA A 405 -11.51 -6.60 -15.91
CA ALA A 405 -10.81 -7.55 -15.07
C ALA A 405 -9.97 -6.87 -13.96
N LEU A 406 -9.89 -5.54 -13.98
CA LEU A 406 -9.26 -4.73 -12.93
C LEU A 406 -10.19 -3.58 -12.57
N ARG A 407 -10.36 -3.34 -11.26
CA ARG A 407 -11.24 -2.27 -10.74
C ARG A 407 -10.51 -1.46 -9.69
N THR A 408 -10.71 -0.15 -9.69
CA THR A 408 -10.14 0.71 -8.65
C THR A 408 -10.93 0.55 -7.36
N VAL A 409 -10.26 0.22 -6.27
CA VAL A 409 -10.85 0.19 -4.92
C VAL A 409 -10.08 1.09 -3.97
N LYS A 410 -10.78 1.64 -2.97
CA LYS A 410 -10.15 2.38 -1.88
C LYS A 410 -9.26 1.42 -1.09
N GLN A 411 -8.05 1.86 -0.76
CA GLN A 411 -7.16 1.10 0.08
C GLN A 411 -7.55 1.26 1.55
N ASP A 412 -7.71 0.12 2.23
CA ASP A 412 -7.86 0.01 3.68
C ASP A 412 -6.92 -1.08 4.24
N VAL A 413 -6.93 -1.25 5.57
CA VAL A 413 -6.07 -2.23 6.25
C VAL A 413 -6.35 -3.67 5.77
N PRO A 414 -7.62 -4.15 5.72
CA PRO A 414 -7.93 -5.48 5.21
C PRO A 414 -7.44 -5.71 3.78
N THR A 415 -7.58 -4.71 2.90
CA THR A 415 -7.12 -4.77 1.51
C THR A 415 -5.60 -4.95 1.45
N VAL A 416 -4.84 -4.14 2.19
CA VAL A 416 -3.37 -4.26 2.22
C VAL A 416 -2.92 -5.61 2.77
N GLU A 417 -3.57 -6.12 3.81
CA GLU A 417 -3.27 -7.44 4.37
C GLU A 417 -3.53 -8.56 3.38
N ARG A 418 -4.66 -8.52 2.66
CA ARG A 418 -4.98 -9.45 1.57
C ARG A 418 -3.91 -9.41 0.49
N LEU A 419 -3.51 -8.21 0.04
CA LEU A 419 -2.44 -8.06 -0.96
C LEU A 419 -1.11 -8.64 -0.46
N ARG A 420 -0.74 -8.40 0.80
CA ARG A 420 0.49 -8.98 1.39
C ARG A 420 0.42 -10.50 1.53
N ARG A 421 -0.75 -11.09 1.82
CA ARG A 421 -0.94 -12.55 1.81
C ARG A 421 -0.82 -13.12 0.40
N ASN A 422 -1.52 -12.53 -0.56
CA ASN A 422 -1.46 -12.96 -1.96
C ASN A 422 -0.06 -12.80 -2.54
N TRP A 423 0.65 -11.72 -2.20
CA TRP A 423 2.03 -11.51 -2.63
C TRP A 423 2.98 -12.57 -2.08
N ARG A 424 2.84 -12.94 -0.80
CA ARG A 424 3.62 -14.03 -0.20
C ARG A 424 3.37 -15.35 -0.91
N LEU A 425 2.12 -15.70 -1.22
CA LEU A 425 1.84 -16.91 -2.00
C LEU A 425 2.43 -16.81 -3.41
N TRP A 426 2.27 -15.66 -4.08
CA TRP A 426 2.84 -15.41 -5.39
C TRP A 426 4.35 -15.62 -5.39
N GLN A 427 5.08 -15.18 -4.35
CA GLN A 427 6.52 -15.40 -4.23
C GLN A 427 6.90 -16.89 -4.20
N HIS A 428 6.05 -17.77 -3.67
CA HIS A 428 6.28 -19.22 -3.63
C HIS A 428 5.96 -19.94 -4.94
N LEU A 429 5.25 -19.30 -5.89
CA LEU A 429 5.03 -19.89 -7.21
C LEU A 429 6.35 -20.04 -7.96
N PRO A 430 6.56 -21.11 -8.74
CA PRO A 430 7.67 -21.17 -9.67
C PRO A 430 7.50 -20.14 -10.79
N GLU A 431 8.56 -19.91 -11.55
CA GLU A 431 8.48 -19.11 -12.76
C GLU A 431 7.59 -19.78 -13.82
N THR A 432 6.96 -18.98 -14.68
CA THR A 432 6.16 -19.47 -15.82
C THR A 432 6.99 -20.37 -16.72
N ASP A 433 6.48 -21.56 -17.06
CA ASP A 433 7.11 -22.48 -18.00
C ASP A 433 7.17 -21.91 -19.43
N ASP A 434 8.21 -22.25 -20.19
CA ASP A 434 8.42 -21.75 -21.57
C ASP A 434 7.26 -22.09 -22.51
N ARG A 435 6.51 -23.16 -22.24
CA ARG A 435 5.34 -23.54 -23.05
C ARG A 435 4.23 -22.50 -23.07
N TYR A 436 4.19 -21.60 -22.09
CA TYR A 436 3.22 -20.50 -22.01
C TYR A 436 3.75 -19.18 -22.59
N ILE A 437 5.01 -19.17 -23.06
CA ILE A 437 5.65 -18.02 -23.68
C ILE A 437 5.50 -18.16 -25.19
N ASN A 438 4.73 -17.26 -25.80
CA ASN A 438 4.39 -17.32 -27.22
C ASN A 438 5.22 -16.31 -28.01
N ILE A 439 6.53 -16.57 -28.17
CA ILE A 439 7.44 -15.70 -28.93
C ILE A 439 8.21 -16.58 -29.92
N ALA A 440 8.02 -16.32 -31.21
CA ALA A 440 8.69 -17.07 -32.27
C ALA A 440 10.06 -16.46 -32.62
N SER A 441 10.17 -15.13 -32.57
CA SER A 441 11.43 -14.41 -32.75
C SER A 441 11.43 -13.16 -31.88
N LEU A 442 12.38 -13.06 -30.96
CA LEU A 442 12.52 -11.87 -30.11
C LEU A 442 13.14 -10.70 -30.89
N GLU A 443 14.09 -10.99 -31.78
CA GLU A 443 14.78 -9.99 -32.60
C GLU A 443 13.84 -9.31 -33.59
N GLU A 444 12.95 -10.09 -34.21
CA GLU A 444 11.97 -9.58 -35.19
C GLU A 444 10.64 -9.15 -34.53
N GLY A 445 10.49 -9.33 -33.22
CA GLY A 445 9.28 -8.98 -32.49
C GLY A 445 8.06 -9.85 -32.83
N ILE A 446 8.27 -11.10 -33.29
CA ILE A 446 7.20 -11.98 -33.76
C ILE A 446 6.63 -12.79 -32.59
N GLY A 447 5.33 -12.61 -32.34
CA GLY A 447 4.55 -13.34 -31.34
C GLY A 447 3.86 -12.42 -30.35
N THR A 448 3.49 -12.96 -29.19
CA THR A 448 2.90 -12.25 -28.06
C THR A 448 4.02 -11.77 -27.13
N LEU A 449 4.70 -10.67 -27.48
CA LEU A 449 5.79 -10.09 -26.68
C LEU A 449 5.45 -9.86 -25.19
N PRO A 450 4.21 -9.44 -24.81
CA PRO A 450 3.81 -9.34 -23.40
C PRO A 450 3.96 -10.63 -22.60
N SER A 451 3.97 -11.80 -23.25
CA SER A 451 4.20 -13.09 -22.58
C SER A 451 5.61 -13.23 -22.02
N LEU A 452 6.60 -12.49 -22.54
CA LEU A 452 7.97 -12.46 -21.98
C LEU A 452 7.98 -12.03 -20.50
N LEU A 453 7.05 -11.16 -20.14
CA LEU A 453 6.88 -10.61 -18.79
C LEU A 453 6.13 -11.55 -17.84
N LEU A 454 5.66 -12.72 -18.32
CA LEU A 454 5.16 -13.78 -17.45
C LEU A 454 6.29 -14.51 -16.72
N LYS A 455 7.53 -14.39 -17.22
CA LYS A 455 8.72 -14.88 -16.54
C LYS A 455 9.05 -13.94 -15.39
N LYS A 456 9.12 -14.50 -14.18
CA LYS A 456 9.42 -13.74 -12.97
C LYS A 456 10.76 -13.02 -13.10
N THR A 457 11.80 -13.74 -13.50
CA THR A 457 13.16 -13.23 -13.72
C THR A 457 13.17 -12.02 -14.65
N ASN A 458 12.42 -12.08 -15.76
CA ASN A 458 12.32 -10.98 -16.71
C ASN A 458 11.55 -9.79 -16.12
N TYR A 459 10.41 -10.06 -15.49
CA TYR A 459 9.59 -9.00 -14.89
C TYR A 459 10.35 -8.28 -13.78
N THR A 460 11.00 -9.03 -12.89
CA THR A 460 11.75 -8.48 -11.74
C THR A 460 13.11 -7.92 -12.09
N ALA A 461 13.56 -8.02 -13.35
CA ALA A 461 14.77 -7.31 -13.80
C ALA A 461 14.58 -5.78 -13.72
N MET A 462 13.34 -5.29 -13.75
CA MET A 462 12.99 -3.88 -13.59
C MET A 462 12.28 -3.68 -12.25
N LEU A 463 13.03 -3.41 -11.18
CA LEU A 463 12.43 -3.24 -9.86
C LEU A 463 11.70 -1.90 -9.73
N GLY A 464 10.44 -1.95 -9.29
CA GLY A 464 9.66 -0.76 -8.95
C GLY A 464 9.96 -0.18 -7.57
N GLY A 465 9.09 0.73 -7.12
CA GLY A 465 9.23 1.39 -5.81
C GLY A 465 10.11 2.64 -5.83
N ASP A 466 10.39 3.19 -7.01
CA ASP A 466 11.17 4.41 -7.15
C ASP A 466 10.38 5.68 -6.73
N GLY A 467 11.04 6.84 -6.77
CA GLY A 467 10.46 8.15 -6.45
C GLY A 467 9.79 8.88 -7.62
N ALA A 468 9.53 8.21 -8.75
CA ALA A 468 8.81 8.78 -9.89
C ALA A 468 7.33 9.02 -9.57
N CYS A 469 6.68 9.90 -10.34
CA CYS A 469 5.25 10.20 -10.21
C CYS A 469 4.39 8.94 -10.29
N MET A 470 3.19 9.02 -9.72
CA MET A 470 2.15 8.01 -9.95
C MET A 470 1.63 8.12 -11.38
N GLY A 471 1.95 7.13 -12.23
CA GLY A 471 1.42 7.00 -13.60
C GLY A 471 1.96 8.03 -14.56
#